data_AF-A0A497VDP5-F1
#
_entry.id   AF-A0A497VDP5-F1
#
_cell.length_a   1.000
_cell.length_b   1.000
_cell.length_c   1.000
_cell.angle_alpha   90.00
_cell.angle_beta   90.00
_cell.angle_gamma   90.00
#
_symmetry.space_group_name_H-M   'P 1'
#
loop_
_entity.id
_entity.type
_entity.pdbx_description
1 polymer ?
#
loop_
_entity_poly.entity_id
_entity_poly.type
_entity_poly.pdbx_seq_one_letter_code
_entity_poly.pdbx_strand_id
1 'polypeptide(L)'
;MKKKLIFGVFAMALFFTTACSSDDDSNSSSTNATIQQVTNIARSGSWRITSYIDSGTIKTDNFTNYNFTFGAGDILIANNGTNNYQGVWSVTRDDDSANDIDFNISFTAPATFADLSDDWDILETTPTKIRLVDVSGGGSGTDYLTFEKNVE
;
A
#
# COMPACT_ATOMS: atom_id res chain seq x y z
N MET A 1 23.66 -23.90 73.12
CA MET A 1 24.74 -22.92 73.44
C MET A 1 25.12 -22.25 72.12
N LYS A 2 25.06 -20.95 71.82
CA LYS A 2 24.87 -19.69 72.54
C LYS A 2 24.29 -18.68 71.50
N LYS A 3 23.28 -17.89 71.92
CA LYS A 3 23.07 -16.43 71.78
C LYS A 3 23.65 -15.72 70.52
N LYS A 4 22.96 -14.80 69.83
CA LYS A 4 22.34 -13.56 70.34
C LYS A 4 21.37 -12.92 69.31
N LEU A 5 20.32 -12.28 69.84
CA LEU A 5 19.46 -11.24 69.23
C LEU A 5 20.29 -10.00 68.82
N ILE A 6 19.86 -9.09 67.93
CA ILE A 6 18.94 -7.95 68.22
C ILE A 6 18.72 -7.05 66.97
N PHE A 7 17.47 -6.60 66.83
CA PHE A 7 16.87 -5.34 66.31
C PHE A 7 17.18 -4.73 64.93
N GLY A 8 16.10 -4.31 64.28
CA GLY A 8 16.07 -3.15 63.40
C GLY A 8 14.70 -2.94 62.75
N VAL A 9 13.76 -2.31 63.45
CA VAL A 9 12.54 -1.73 62.83
C VAL A 9 12.93 -0.37 62.26
N PHE A 10 12.66 -0.12 60.97
CA PHE A 10 12.54 1.23 60.43
C PHE A 10 11.43 1.26 59.37
N ALA A 11 10.39 2.03 59.67
CA ALA A 11 9.33 2.41 58.74
C ALA A 11 9.80 3.61 57.92
N MET A 12 9.52 3.66 56.61
CA MET A 12 9.33 4.93 55.89
C MET A 12 8.61 4.71 54.55
N ALA A 13 7.80 5.72 54.20
CA ALA A 13 6.71 5.78 53.25
C ALA A 13 7.06 5.77 51.74
N LEU A 14 6.01 5.41 50.96
CA LEU A 14 5.54 5.91 49.66
C LEU A 14 6.52 6.68 48.75
N PHE A 15 6.56 6.31 47.45
CA PHE A 15 6.37 7.27 46.34
C PHE A 15 6.06 6.63 44.97
N PHE A 16 4.98 7.15 44.39
CA PHE A 16 4.58 7.35 42.99
C PHE A 16 4.39 6.19 41.99
N THR A 17 3.14 6.16 41.54
CA THR A 17 2.52 5.48 40.41
C THR A 17 3.14 5.87 39.06
N THR A 18 3.61 4.90 38.29
CA THR A 18 3.70 5.01 36.83
C THR A 18 2.49 4.32 36.22
N ALA A 19 1.38 5.06 36.09
CA ALA A 19 0.34 4.71 35.13
C ALA A 19 0.63 5.54 33.88
N CYS A 20 1.11 4.85 32.85
CA CYS A 20 1.34 5.38 31.51
C CYS A 20 0.04 6.02 31.00
N SER A 21 0.12 7.23 30.46
CA SER A 21 -1.00 7.83 29.75
C SER A 21 -1.34 6.92 28.57
N SER A 22 -2.61 6.57 28.45
CA SER A 22 -3.12 6.00 27.22
C SER A 22 -3.01 7.07 26.15
N ASP A 23 -2.03 6.93 25.26
CA ASP A 23 -1.97 7.74 24.05
C ASP A 23 -3.03 7.19 23.07
N ASP A 24 -3.92 8.08 22.64
CA ASP A 24 -5.05 7.79 21.76
C ASP A 24 -4.59 7.48 20.32
N ASP A 25 -4.31 6.21 20.01
CA ASP A 25 -4.06 5.72 18.65
C ASP A 25 -5.34 5.62 17.81
N SER A 26 -5.96 6.77 17.52
CA SER A 26 -7.17 6.83 16.68
C SER A 26 -6.89 6.77 15.16
N ASN A 27 -5.61 6.77 14.76
CA ASN A 27 -5.22 6.95 13.35
C ASN A 27 -4.96 5.64 12.59
N SER A 28 -4.61 4.54 13.28
CA SER A 28 -4.32 3.27 12.60
C SER A 28 -5.57 2.54 12.09
N SER A 29 -6.71 2.76 12.74
CA SER A 29 -7.98 2.13 12.39
C SER A 29 -8.57 2.68 11.08
N SER A 30 -8.42 3.99 10.82
CA SER A 30 -8.86 4.64 9.58
C SER A 30 -8.03 4.19 8.38
N THR A 31 -6.70 4.14 8.51
CA THR A 31 -5.81 3.72 7.41
C THR A 31 -6.10 2.27 7.00
N ASN A 32 -6.28 1.37 7.97
CA ASN A 32 -6.61 -0.04 7.68
C ASN A 32 -7.99 -0.18 6.99
N ALA A 33 -8.95 0.71 7.27
CA ALA A 33 -10.23 0.73 6.57
C ALA A 33 -10.05 1.20 5.11
N THR A 34 -9.23 2.24 4.88
CA THR A 34 -8.91 2.72 3.53
C THR A 34 -8.18 1.66 2.70
N ILE A 35 -7.17 0.99 3.27
CA ILE A 35 -6.45 -0.11 2.60
C ILE A 35 -7.44 -1.19 2.15
N GLN A 36 -8.34 -1.61 3.04
CA GLN A 36 -9.37 -2.60 2.71
C GLN A 36 -10.33 -2.09 1.63
N GLN A 37 -10.73 -0.82 1.67
CA GLN A 37 -11.60 -0.23 0.65
C GLN A 37 -10.94 -0.24 -0.74
N VAL A 38 -9.70 0.24 -0.85
CA VAL A 38 -8.95 0.25 -2.12
C VAL A 38 -8.73 -1.16 -2.63
N THR A 39 -8.32 -2.08 -1.74
CA THR A 39 -8.15 -3.50 -2.06
C THR A 39 -9.44 -4.11 -2.61
N ASN A 40 -10.59 -3.84 -1.97
CA ASN A 40 -11.89 -4.33 -2.43
C ASN A 40 -12.28 -3.75 -3.79
N ILE A 41 -12.00 -2.46 -4.02
CA ILE A 41 -12.23 -1.82 -5.31
C ILE A 41 -11.37 -2.49 -6.38
N ALA A 42 -10.06 -2.57 -6.21
CA ALA A 42 -9.15 -3.19 -7.17
C ALA A 42 -9.57 -4.63 -7.54
N ARG A 43 -10.01 -5.41 -6.54
CA ARG A 43 -10.45 -6.81 -6.72
C ARG A 43 -11.85 -6.97 -7.32
N SER A 44 -12.63 -5.90 -7.46
CA SER A 44 -14.06 -5.98 -7.81
C SER A 44 -14.35 -6.18 -9.31
N GLY A 45 -13.35 -6.54 -10.11
CA GLY A 45 -13.52 -6.85 -11.53
C GLY A 45 -12.22 -6.83 -12.32
N SER A 46 -12.36 -6.81 -13.64
CA SER A 46 -11.24 -6.62 -14.57
C SER A 46 -11.13 -5.16 -15.01
N TRP A 47 -9.90 -4.74 -15.22
CA TRP A 47 -9.52 -3.35 -15.50
C TRP A 47 -8.75 -3.27 -16.82
N ARG A 48 -8.76 -2.10 -17.45
CA ARG A 48 -7.88 -1.76 -18.57
C ARG A 48 -7.10 -0.50 -18.24
N ILE A 49 -5.88 -0.39 -18.72
CA ILE A 49 -5.13 0.86 -18.68
C ILE A 49 -5.71 1.80 -19.74
N THR A 50 -6.13 2.99 -19.34
CA THR A 50 -6.63 4.04 -20.25
C THR A 50 -5.67 5.21 -20.39
N SER A 51 -4.71 5.34 -19.47
CA SER A 51 -3.61 6.29 -19.57
C SER A 51 -2.39 5.71 -18.87
N TYR A 52 -1.25 5.76 -19.54
CA TYR A 52 0.06 5.58 -18.92
C TYR A 52 1.06 6.57 -19.52
N ILE A 53 1.57 7.45 -18.68
CA ILE A 53 2.56 8.47 -19.01
C ILE A 53 3.76 8.23 -18.11
N ASP A 54 4.90 7.92 -18.71
CA ASP A 54 6.18 7.71 -18.03
C ASP A 54 7.06 8.92 -18.34
N SER A 55 7.25 9.78 -17.34
CA SER A 55 8.13 10.94 -17.40
C SER A 55 7.88 11.82 -18.65
N GLY A 56 6.60 12.07 -18.93
CA GLY A 56 6.12 12.84 -20.08
C GLY A 56 5.99 12.05 -21.39
N THR A 57 6.42 10.78 -21.43
CA THR A 57 6.28 9.89 -22.58
C THR A 57 4.97 9.10 -22.48
N ILE A 58 4.07 9.27 -23.45
CA ILE A 58 2.83 8.50 -23.51
C ILE A 58 3.16 7.07 -23.94
N LYS A 59 2.91 6.10 -23.06
CA LYS A 59 3.15 4.66 -23.26
C LYS A 59 1.86 3.82 -23.24
N THR A 60 0.68 4.45 -23.14
CA THR A 60 -0.63 3.80 -23.08
C THR A 60 -0.82 2.69 -24.12
N ASP A 61 -0.38 2.92 -25.36
CA ASP A 61 -0.61 2.00 -26.48
C ASP A 61 0.01 0.61 -26.26
N ASN A 62 1.07 0.51 -25.45
CA ASN A 62 1.73 -0.74 -25.10
C ASN A 62 0.82 -1.73 -24.37
N PHE A 63 -0.22 -1.23 -23.70
CA PHE A 63 -1.12 -2.02 -22.85
C PHE A 63 -2.52 -2.16 -23.47
N THR A 64 -2.69 -1.71 -24.72
CA THR A 64 -3.93 -1.89 -25.47
C THR A 64 -4.32 -3.38 -25.50
N ASN A 65 -5.60 -3.68 -25.26
CA ASN A 65 -6.18 -5.03 -25.20
C ASN A 65 -5.80 -5.91 -24.00
N TYR A 66 -4.97 -5.43 -23.05
CA TYR A 66 -4.77 -6.17 -21.80
C TYR A 66 -5.88 -5.89 -20.80
N ASN A 67 -6.37 -6.96 -20.19
CA ASN A 67 -7.24 -6.96 -19.04
C ASN A 67 -6.42 -7.28 -17.80
N PHE A 68 -6.45 -6.38 -16.82
CA PHE A 68 -5.77 -6.49 -15.54
C PHE A 68 -6.75 -7.02 -14.48
N THR A 69 -6.32 -8.01 -13.72
CA THR A 69 -7.10 -8.58 -12.61
C THR A 69 -6.25 -8.63 -11.35
N PHE A 70 -6.68 -7.88 -10.34
CA PHE A 70 -6.06 -7.84 -9.03
C PHE A 70 -6.63 -8.99 -8.17
N GLY A 71 -5.83 -10.04 -7.99
CA GLY A 71 -6.18 -11.31 -7.38
C GLY A 71 -5.75 -11.45 -5.92
N ALA A 72 -6.09 -12.58 -5.28
CA ALA A 72 -5.70 -12.86 -3.90
C ALA A 72 -4.27 -13.40 -3.83
N GLY A 73 -3.64 -13.32 -2.65
CA GLY A 73 -2.23 -13.69 -2.49
C GLY A 73 -1.31 -12.78 -3.31
N ASP A 74 -1.69 -11.51 -3.42
CA ASP A 74 -0.92 -10.45 -4.08
C ASP A 74 -0.68 -10.68 -5.58
N ILE A 75 -1.48 -11.53 -6.23
CA ILE A 75 -1.32 -11.88 -7.65
C ILE A 75 -1.98 -10.82 -8.54
N LEU A 76 -1.24 -10.22 -9.47
CA LEU A 76 -1.76 -9.38 -10.55
C LEU A 76 -1.63 -10.10 -11.89
N ILE A 77 -2.73 -10.26 -12.62
CA ILE A 77 -2.72 -10.88 -13.95
C ILE A 77 -3.03 -9.84 -15.01
N ALA A 78 -2.18 -9.74 -16.03
CA ALA A 78 -2.45 -9.02 -17.27
C ALA A 78 -2.62 -10.01 -18.42
N ASN A 79 -3.81 -10.02 -19.04
CA ASN A 79 -4.18 -10.99 -20.06
C ASN A 79 -4.81 -10.32 -21.28
N ASN A 80 -4.35 -10.66 -22.49
CA ASN A 80 -4.92 -10.16 -23.75
C ASN A 80 -5.54 -11.27 -24.63
N GLY A 81 -5.86 -12.43 -24.04
CA GLY A 81 -6.34 -13.63 -24.71
C GLY A 81 -5.26 -14.51 -25.33
N THR A 82 -4.07 -13.97 -25.60
CA THR A 82 -2.92 -14.72 -26.14
C THR A 82 -1.80 -14.85 -25.12
N ASN A 83 -1.38 -13.73 -24.55
CA ASN A 83 -0.35 -13.63 -23.54
C ASN A 83 -0.97 -13.48 -22.16
N ASN A 84 -0.29 -14.06 -21.18
CA ASN A 84 -0.64 -13.96 -19.77
C ASN A 84 0.61 -13.61 -18.97
N TYR A 85 0.67 -12.39 -18.44
CA TYR A 85 1.77 -11.93 -17.61
C TYR A 85 1.30 -11.83 -16.17
N GLN A 86 2.08 -12.44 -15.28
CA GLN A 86 1.84 -12.40 -13.85
C GLN A 86 2.80 -11.42 -13.21
N GLY A 87 2.24 -10.50 -12.44
CA GLY A 87 2.94 -9.62 -11.52
C GLY A 87 2.45 -9.82 -10.10
N VAL A 88 2.89 -8.92 -9.24
CA VAL A 88 2.49 -8.80 -7.84
C VAL A 88 1.83 -7.44 -7.64
N TRP A 89 0.87 -7.36 -6.72
CA TRP A 89 0.29 -6.09 -6.29
C TRP A 89 -0.05 -6.10 -4.81
N SER A 90 -0.03 -4.94 -4.17
CA SER A 90 -0.49 -4.78 -2.78
C SER A 90 -0.89 -3.35 -2.50
N VAL A 91 -1.77 -3.15 -1.51
CA VAL A 91 -2.03 -1.82 -0.93
C VAL A 91 -1.43 -1.81 0.46
N THR A 92 -0.40 -1.00 0.68
CA THR A 92 0.34 -0.94 1.95
C THR A 92 0.24 0.45 2.55
N ARG A 93 0.64 0.57 3.82
CA ARG A 93 0.89 1.87 4.43
C ARG A 93 2.33 2.26 4.07
N ASP A 94 2.52 3.52 3.71
CA ASP A 94 3.86 4.08 3.60
C ASP A 94 4.48 4.23 5.00
N ASP A 95 5.74 3.86 5.14
CA ASP A 95 6.47 3.94 6.40
C ASP A 95 6.82 5.40 6.76
N ASP A 96 6.82 6.33 5.80
CA ASP A 96 7.17 7.74 6.02
C ASP A 96 5.99 8.61 6.48
N SER A 97 4.74 8.12 6.33
CA SER A 97 3.54 8.84 6.74
C SER A 97 2.44 7.90 7.25
N ALA A 98 1.98 8.13 8.50
CA ALA A 98 0.96 7.30 9.14
C ALA A 98 -0.41 7.27 8.43
N ASN A 99 -0.62 8.18 7.47
CA ASN A 99 -1.85 8.35 6.71
C ASN A 99 -1.70 8.09 5.22
N ASP A 100 -0.49 7.73 4.77
CA ASP A 100 -0.23 7.52 3.36
C ASP A 100 -0.27 6.03 3.01
N ILE A 101 -0.82 5.74 1.84
CA ILE A 101 -1.01 4.37 1.38
C ILE A 101 -0.62 4.24 -0.09
N ASP A 102 0.19 3.22 -0.36
CA ASP A 102 0.75 3.00 -1.69
C ASP A 102 0.00 1.88 -2.41
N PHE A 103 -0.17 2.05 -3.70
CA PHE A 103 -0.64 1.02 -4.62
C PHE A 103 0.57 0.41 -5.32
N ASN A 104 1.10 -0.65 -4.73
CA ASN A 104 2.30 -1.31 -5.25
C ASN A 104 1.94 -2.18 -6.44
N ILE A 105 2.74 -2.09 -7.51
CA ILE A 105 2.70 -2.97 -8.67
C ILE A 105 4.11 -3.48 -8.93
N SER A 106 4.26 -4.76 -9.26
CA SER A 106 5.55 -5.31 -9.65
C SER A 106 5.41 -6.35 -10.76
N PHE A 107 6.07 -6.12 -11.88
CA PHE A 107 6.25 -7.09 -12.95
C PHE A 107 7.75 -7.26 -13.23
N THR A 108 8.22 -8.50 -13.27
CA THR A 108 9.63 -8.77 -13.62
C THR A 108 9.85 -8.80 -15.15
N ALA A 109 8.84 -9.20 -15.92
CA ALA A 109 8.94 -9.34 -17.37
C ALA A 109 7.54 -9.33 -18.03
N PRO A 110 7.44 -8.98 -19.33
CA PRO A 110 8.51 -8.42 -20.18
C PRO A 110 8.85 -6.98 -19.78
N ALA A 111 9.92 -6.40 -20.35
CA ALA A 111 10.37 -5.03 -20.02
C ALA A 111 9.23 -4.00 -20.09
N THR A 112 8.34 -4.13 -21.08
CA THR A 112 7.15 -3.28 -21.21
C THR A 112 6.25 -3.30 -19.97
N PHE A 113 6.12 -4.43 -19.27
CA PHE A 113 5.36 -4.51 -18.03
C PHE A 113 6.18 -4.12 -16.80
N ALA A 114 7.50 -4.30 -16.85
CA ALA A 114 8.39 -3.84 -15.79
C ALA A 114 8.29 -2.32 -15.59
N ASP A 115 8.04 -1.55 -16.67
CA ASP A 115 7.77 -0.11 -16.61
C ASP A 115 6.56 0.26 -15.70
N LEU A 116 5.60 -0.65 -15.47
CA LEU A 116 4.48 -0.40 -14.54
C LEU A 116 4.84 -0.60 -13.06
N SER A 117 6.05 -1.08 -12.76
CA SER A 117 6.43 -1.50 -11.42
C SER A 117 6.84 -0.29 -10.58
N ASP A 118 6.07 0.01 -9.54
CA ASP A 118 6.32 1.12 -8.63
C ASP A 118 5.51 0.99 -7.33
N ASP A 119 5.85 1.79 -6.33
CA ASP A 119 5.08 2.07 -5.10
C ASP A 119 4.19 3.30 -5.28
N TRP A 120 3.21 3.19 -6.19
CA TRP A 120 2.42 4.35 -6.63
C TRP A 120 1.59 5.03 -5.54
N ASP A 121 1.64 6.36 -5.48
CA ASP A 121 0.69 7.19 -4.73
C ASP A 121 -0.72 7.11 -5.34
N ILE A 122 -1.75 7.07 -4.50
CA ILE A 122 -3.15 7.01 -4.95
C ILE A 122 -3.73 8.42 -5.12
N LEU A 123 -3.98 8.83 -6.37
CA LEU A 123 -4.69 10.08 -6.68
C LEU A 123 -6.22 9.96 -6.57
N GLU A 124 -6.77 8.84 -7.05
CA GLU A 124 -8.22 8.63 -7.10
C GLU A 124 -8.52 7.14 -7.07
N THR A 125 -9.48 6.74 -6.24
CA THR A 125 -10.08 5.40 -6.29
C THR A 125 -11.59 5.50 -6.21
N THR A 126 -12.27 5.00 -7.23
CA THR A 126 -13.74 4.91 -7.33
C THR A 126 -14.14 3.50 -7.79
N PRO A 127 -15.42 3.12 -7.75
CA PRO A 127 -15.86 1.82 -8.24
C PRO A 127 -15.50 1.53 -9.71
N THR A 128 -15.16 2.54 -10.52
CA THR A 128 -14.88 2.38 -11.96
C THR A 128 -13.53 2.95 -12.40
N LYS A 129 -12.74 3.56 -11.50
CA LYS A 129 -11.48 4.23 -11.84
C LYS A 129 -10.46 4.15 -10.71
N ILE A 130 -9.21 3.86 -11.07
CA ILE A 130 -8.04 3.96 -10.19
C ILE A 130 -7.03 4.85 -10.90
N ARG A 131 -6.59 5.94 -10.26
CA ARG A 131 -5.55 6.84 -10.77
C ARG A 131 -4.41 6.88 -9.77
N LEU A 132 -3.21 6.75 -10.32
CA LEU A 132 -1.97 6.57 -9.62
C LEU A 132 -0.95 7.59 -10.13
N VAL A 133 -0.03 8.01 -9.26
CA VAL A 133 1.09 8.88 -9.60
C VAL A 133 2.36 8.38 -8.91
N ASP A 134 3.50 8.51 -9.57
CA ASP A 134 4.80 8.45 -8.90
C ASP A 134 5.52 9.78 -9.14
N VAL A 135 6.01 10.39 -8.07
CA VAL A 135 6.82 11.62 -8.11
C VAL A 135 8.22 11.29 -7.63
N SER A 136 9.05 10.80 -8.56
CA SER A 136 10.45 10.54 -8.29
C SER A 136 11.19 11.72 -7.62
N GLY A 137 11.72 11.49 -6.41
CA GLY A 137 12.36 12.51 -5.57
C GLY A 137 13.65 13.14 -6.15
N GLY A 138 14.14 12.65 -7.28
CA GLY A 138 15.35 13.12 -7.97
C GLY A 138 15.12 14.02 -9.18
N GLY A 139 13.86 14.35 -9.52
CA GLY A 139 13.53 15.16 -10.70
C GLY A 139 13.57 14.38 -12.03
N SER A 140 13.53 13.04 -11.98
CA SER A 140 13.48 12.17 -13.15
C SER A 140 12.17 12.25 -13.92
N GLY A 141 11.10 12.76 -13.30
CA GLY A 141 9.81 12.94 -13.93
C GLY A 141 8.68 12.66 -12.95
N THR A 142 7.46 12.77 -13.46
CA THR A 142 6.25 12.34 -12.78
C THR A 142 5.53 11.39 -13.70
N ASP A 143 5.20 10.23 -13.17
CA ASP A 143 4.54 9.18 -13.90
C ASP A 143 3.06 9.15 -13.51
N TYR A 144 2.20 8.79 -14.47
CA TYR A 144 0.76 8.71 -14.25
C TYR A 144 0.21 7.43 -14.84
N LEU A 145 -0.54 6.69 -14.03
CA LEU A 145 -1.19 5.46 -14.44
C LEU A 145 -2.68 5.51 -14.11
N THR A 146 -3.52 5.22 -15.09
CA THR A 146 -4.99 5.19 -14.93
C THR A 146 -5.54 3.86 -15.39
N PHE A 147 -6.24 3.19 -14.48
CA PHE A 147 -7.08 2.05 -14.78
C PHE A 147 -8.55 2.49 -14.81
N GLU A 148 -9.30 1.99 -15.79
CA GLU A 148 -10.75 2.02 -15.79
C GLU A 148 -11.31 0.61 -15.79
N LYS A 149 -12.40 0.42 -15.04
CA LYS A 149 -13.07 -0.88 -14.98
C LYS A 149 -13.68 -1.21 -16.35
N ASN A 150 -13.61 -2.47 -16.74
CA ASN A 150 -14.34 -2.95 -17.90
C ASN A 150 -15.84 -2.95 -17.60
N VAL A 151 -16.61 -2.41 -18.52
CA VAL A 151 -18.07 -2.58 -18.53
C VAL A 151 -18.35 -3.99 -19.07
N GLU A 152 -18.99 -4.81 -18.24
CA GLU A 152 -19.55 -6.10 -18.64
C GLU A 152 -20.78 -5.91 -19.54
#